data_AF-A0A0D7WAA0-F1
#
_entry.id   AF-A0A0D7WAA0-F1
#
_cell.length_a   1.000
_cell.length_b   1.000
_cell.length_c   1.000
_cell.angle_alpha   90.00
_cell.angle_beta   90.00
_cell.angle_gamma   90.00
#
_symmetry.space_group_name_H-M   'P 1'
#
loop_
_entity.id
_entity.type
_entity.pdbx_description
1 polymer ?
#
loop_
_entity_poly.entity_id
_entity_poly.type
_entity_poly.pdbx_seq_one_letter_code
_entity_poly.pdbx_strand_id
1 'polypeptide(L)'
;MTNQHYQETKINESIALCYNHLNKIQGLHIGLDYCEIGEEYYINKDIETYSYKFNSLLKSTYLLILSFIESQKNFELLKLYKQDLEKILASGFNGYKPIDDDELEETFYVSEELDKMKEYLIPFQAFNNDFYKNAGLIFLENILSNTSVILKELNIVPNSETQVYSPVKFATKVTFPDSSFPSEPFYKTAKGYKPDILIPSLNCAIEYKYAKEETKMINTIEQILIDVKGYSNHPLYKIFYAVFYVTPGFCEEKRFQNIWDGYKFPDNWKPILVIGE
;
A
#
# COMPACT_ATOMS: atom_id res chain seq x y z
N MET A 1 -17.03 -22.43 -18.79
CA MET A 1 -16.98 -21.06 -18.22
C MET A 1 -16.97 -21.08 -16.69
N THR A 2 -17.78 -21.88 -16.01
CA THR A 2 -17.86 -21.91 -14.53
C THR A 2 -16.56 -22.32 -13.80
N ASN A 3 -15.75 -23.20 -14.38
CA ASN A 3 -14.49 -23.66 -13.76
C ASN A 3 -13.35 -22.62 -13.89
N GLN A 4 -13.26 -21.95 -15.04
CA GLN A 4 -12.21 -20.94 -15.27
C GLN A 4 -12.35 -19.74 -14.33
N HIS A 5 -13.55 -19.16 -14.24
CA HIS A 5 -13.78 -18.03 -13.34
C HIS A 5 -13.50 -18.40 -11.88
N TYR A 6 -13.87 -19.61 -11.46
CA TYR A 6 -13.55 -20.12 -10.13
C TYR A 6 -12.03 -20.22 -9.89
N GLN A 7 -11.26 -20.73 -10.86
CA GLN A 7 -9.80 -20.77 -10.77
C GLN A 7 -9.20 -19.35 -10.68
N GLU A 8 -9.69 -18.41 -11.49
CA GLU A 8 -9.27 -17.00 -11.46
C GLU A 8 -9.51 -16.36 -10.09
N THR A 9 -10.72 -16.51 -9.53
CA THR A 9 -11.04 -16.03 -8.19
C THR A 9 -10.14 -16.67 -7.13
N LYS A 10 -9.95 -17.99 -7.17
CA LYS A 10 -9.14 -18.70 -6.17
C LYS A 10 -7.67 -18.31 -6.21
N ILE A 11 -7.12 -18.08 -7.40
CA ILE A 11 -5.75 -17.58 -7.56
C ILE A 11 -5.62 -16.18 -6.96
N ASN A 12 -6.55 -15.26 -7.27
CA ASN A 12 -6.53 -13.90 -6.71
C ASN A 12 -6.66 -13.88 -5.18
N GLU A 13 -7.59 -14.67 -4.62
CA GLU A 13 -7.73 -14.84 -3.17
C GLU A 13 -6.44 -15.37 -2.54
N SER A 14 -5.82 -16.38 -3.13
CA SER A 14 -4.60 -17.00 -2.63
C SER A 14 -3.41 -16.04 -2.66
N ILE A 15 -3.27 -15.26 -3.74
CA ILE A 15 -2.24 -14.20 -3.85
C ILE A 15 -2.46 -13.12 -2.77
N ALA A 16 -3.70 -12.65 -2.58
CA ALA A 16 -4.01 -11.65 -1.56
C ALA A 16 -3.69 -12.17 -0.14
N LEU A 17 -3.98 -13.44 0.15
CA LEU A 17 -3.64 -14.08 1.41
C LEU A 17 -2.12 -14.23 1.60
N CYS A 18 -1.35 -14.51 0.53
CA CYS A 18 0.11 -14.49 0.58
C CYS A 18 0.63 -13.10 1.01
N TYR A 19 0.15 -12.02 0.38
CA TYR A 19 0.53 -10.65 0.78
C TYR A 19 0.13 -10.34 2.22
N ASN A 20 -1.06 -10.78 2.67
CA ASN A 20 -1.48 -10.59 4.06
C ASN A 20 -0.50 -11.25 5.03
N HIS A 21 -0.13 -12.51 4.81
CA HIS A 21 0.84 -13.19 5.67
C HIS A 21 2.21 -12.53 5.66
N LEU A 22 2.70 -12.07 4.50
CA LEU A 22 3.96 -11.35 4.40
C LEU A 22 3.92 -10.02 5.18
N ASN A 23 2.83 -9.25 5.04
CA ASN A 23 2.62 -8.02 5.80
C ASN A 23 2.47 -8.27 7.31
N LYS A 24 1.91 -9.42 7.71
CA LYS A 24 1.85 -9.82 9.13
C LYS A 24 3.25 -10.12 9.69
N ILE A 25 4.10 -10.80 8.92
CA ILE A 25 5.51 -11.02 9.29
C ILE A 25 6.21 -9.67 9.48
N GLN A 26 6.06 -8.74 8.52
CA GLN A 26 6.61 -7.38 8.62
C GLN A 26 6.14 -6.67 9.90
N GLY A 27 4.84 -6.61 10.14
CA GLY A 27 4.29 -5.90 11.30
C GLY A 27 4.70 -6.51 12.65
N LEU A 28 4.83 -7.84 12.71
CA LEU A 28 5.33 -8.53 13.91
C LEU A 28 6.83 -8.28 14.13
N HIS A 29 7.62 -8.21 13.06
CA HIS A 29 9.04 -7.90 13.17
C HIS A 29 9.26 -6.49 13.70
N ILE A 30 8.53 -5.49 13.19
CA ILE A 30 8.51 -4.14 13.76
C ILE A 30 8.12 -4.21 15.25
N GLY A 31 7.15 -5.06 15.61
CA GLY A 31 6.75 -5.27 17.00
C GLY A 31 7.88 -5.76 17.92
N LEU A 32 8.88 -6.50 17.42
CA LEU A 32 10.03 -6.94 18.23
C LEU A 32 10.83 -5.76 18.78
N ASP A 33 10.86 -4.66 18.05
CA ASP A 33 11.63 -3.48 18.41
C ASP A 33 11.03 -2.68 19.58
N TYR A 34 9.75 -2.90 19.86
CA TYR A 34 8.98 -2.17 20.86
C TYR A 34 8.42 -3.08 21.96
N CYS A 35 8.77 -4.37 21.95
CA CYS A 35 8.22 -5.34 22.89
C CYS A 35 8.95 -5.30 24.25
N GLU A 36 8.22 -5.67 25.30
CA GLU A 36 8.81 -5.76 26.64
C GLU A 36 9.72 -7.00 26.76
N ILE A 37 10.65 -6.96 27.71
CA ILE A 37 11.59 -8.07 27.97
C ILE A 37 10.78 -9.35 28.25
N GLY A 38 10.94 -10.35 27.38
CA GLY A 38 10.26 -11.64 27.45
C GLY A 38 9.08 -11.80 26.49
N GLU A 39 8.58 -10.73 25.88
CA GLU A 39 7.55 -10.80 24.82
C GLU A 39 8.12 -11.26 23.48
N GLU A 40 9.43 -11.04 23.26
CA GLU A 40 10.18 -11.44 22.07
C GLU A 40 9.93 -12.90 21.68
N TYR A 41 9.84 -13.81 22.66
CA TYR A 41 9.60 -15.23 22.42
C TYR A 41 8.26 -15.48 21.73
N TYR A 42 7.20 -14.79 22.17
CA TYR A 42 5.86 -14.96 21.60
C TYR A 42 5.77 -14.33 20.21
N ILE A 43 6.35 -13.15 20.02
CA ILE A 43 6.38 -12.48 18.73
C ILE A 43 7.16 -13.31 17.71
N ASN A 44 8.34 -13.85 18.09
CA ASN A 44 9.11 -14.73 17.21
C ASN A 44 8.33 -16.00 16.83
N LYS A 45 7.60 -16.60 17.77
CA LYS A 45 6.75 -17.76 17.50
C LYS A 45 5.60 -17.43 16.54
N ASP A 46 5.02 -16.24 16.65
CA ASP A 46 4.00 -15.77 15.71
C ASP A 46 4.60 -15.51 14.33
N ILE A 47 5.79 -14.91 14.25
CA ILE A 47 6.55 -14.75 12.99
C ILE A 47 6.74 -16.13 12.35
N GLU A 48 7.30 -17.11 13.06
CA GLU A 48 7.49 -18.48 12.56
C GLU A 48 6.18 -19.10 12.04
N THR A 49 5.08 -18.88 12.76
CA THR A 49 3.75 -19.37 12.38
C THR A 49 3.28 -18.75 11.07
N TYR A 50 3.39 -17.42 10.92
CA TYR A 50 3.01 -16.75 9.67
C TYR A 50 3.97 -17.07 8.53
N SER A 51 5.26 -17.28 8.80
CA SER A 51 6.25 -17.74 7.83
C SER A 51 5.92 -19.13 7.28
N TYR A 52 5.50 -20.06 8.15
CA TYR A 52 5.04 -21.37 7.73
C TYR A 52 3.78 -21.27 6.87
N LYS A 53 2.78 -20.49 7.32
CA LYS A 53 1.53 -20.27 6.57
C LYS A 53 1.79 -19.64 5.21
N PHE A 54 2.63 -18.61 5.17
CA PHE A 54 3.05 -17.93 3.94
C PHE A 54 3.66 -18.92 2.95
N ASN A 55 4.67 -19.69 3.38
CA ASN A 55 5.38 -20.63 2.51
C ASN A 55 4.48 -21.77 2.02
N SER A 56 3.63 -22.32 2.89
CA SER A 56 2.66 -23.35 2.52
C SER A 56 1.63 -22.83 1.51
N LEU A 57 1.11 -21.63 1.74
CA LEU A 57 0.17 -20.99 0.84
C LEU A 57 0.82 -20.63 -0.50
N LEU A 58 2.05 -20.10 -0.49
CA LEU A 58 2.81 -19.79 -1.70
C LEU A 58 2.94 -21.02 -2.61
N LYS A 59 3.35 -22.17 -2.06
CA LYS A 59 3.41 -23.45 -2.78
C LYS A 59 2.05 -23.84 -3.37
N SER A 60 0.99 -23.70 -2.59
CA SER A 60 -0.37 -24.02 -3.03
C SER A 60 -0.86 -23.07 -4.15
N THR A 61 -0.56 -21.78 -4.04
CA THR A 61 -0.83 -20.77 -5.08
C THR A 61 -0.11 -21.12 -6.38
N TYR A 62 1.16 -21.53 -6.28
CA TYR A 62 1.93 -21.95 -7.45
C TYR A 62 1.29 -23.16 -8.16
N LEU A 63 0.79 -24.13 -7.41
CA LEU A 63 0.08 -25.28 -7.98
C LEU A 63 -1.28 -24.89 -8.61
N LEU A 64 -1.99 -23.93 -8.03
CA LEU A 64 -3.23 -23.40 -8.63
C LEU A 64 -2.96 -22.72 -9.98
N ILE A 65 -1.91 -21.89 -10.04
CA ILE A 65 -1.50 -21.22 -11.29
C ILE A 65 -1.04 -22.24 -12.33
N LEU A 66 -0.29 -23.27 -11.94
CA LEU A 66 0.08 -24.37 -12.85
C LEU A 66 -1.17 -25.00 -13.50
N SER A 67 -2.15 -25.38 -12.68
CA SER A 67 -3.41 -25.97 -13.15
C SER A 67 -4.18 -25.02 -14.06
N PHE A 68 -4.18 -23.74 -13.74
CA PHE A 68 -4.80 -22.71 -14.57
C PHE A 68 -4.09 -22.58 -15.93
N ILE A 69 -2.78 -22.39 -15.97
CA ILE A 69 -2.00 -22.26 -17.23
C ILE A 69 -2.20 -23.50 -18.11
N GLU A 70 -2.19 -24.69 -17.51
CA GLU A 70 -2.46 -25.95 -18.22
C GLU A 70 -3.88 -25.98 -18.81
N SER A 71 -4.88 -25.52 -18.06
CA SER A 71 -6.27 -25.41 -18.55
C SER A 71 -6.41 -24.43 -19.72
N GLN A 72 -5.58 -23.39 -19.76
CA GLN A 72 -5.51 -22.40 -20.85
C GLN A 72 -4.73 -22.91 -22.06
N LYS A 73 -4.11 -24.10 -21.98
CA LYS A 73 -3.31 -24.73 -23.04
C LYS A 73 -2.13 -23.87 -23.54
N ASN A 74 -1.58 -23.00 -22.68
CA ASN A 74 -0.40 -22.21 -23.00
C ASN A 74 0.87 -23.00 -22.66
N PHE A 75 1.25 -23.94 -23.53
CA PHE A 75 2.29 -24.92 -23.24
C PHE A 75 3.72 -24.34 -23.10
N GLU A 76 4.03 -23.25 -23.84
CA GLU A 76 5.34 -22.59 -23.71
C GLU A 76 5.46 -21.90 -22.35
N LEU A 77 4.42 -21.18 -21.93
CA LEU A 77 4.38 -20.58 -20.60
C LEU A 77 4.41 -21.65 -19.50
N LEU A 78 3.67 -22.75 -19.69
CA LEU A 78 3.64 -23.88 -18.77
C LEU A 78 5.03 -24.50 -18.57
N LYS A 79 5.83 -24.60 -19.65
CA LYS A 79 7.19 -25.13 -19.59
C LYS A 79 8.10 -24.24 -18.75
N LEU A 80 8.06 -22.93 -18.97
CA LEU A 80 8.83 -21.96 -18.17
C LEU A 80 8.38 -22.00 -16.70
N TYR A 81 7.08 -22.04 -16.47
CA TYR A 81 6.50 -22.08 -15.12
C TYR A 81 6.93 -23.31 -14.31
N LYS A 82 6.97 -24.49 -14.95
CA LYS A 82 7.37 -25.75 -14.29
C LYS A 82 8.82 -25.72 -13.80
N GLN A 83 9.73 -25.03 -14.50
CA GLN A 83 11.13 -24.92 -14.07
C GLN A 83 11.25 -24.16 -12.74
N ASP A 84 10.49 -23.08 -12.58
CA ASP A 84 10.45 -22.35 -11.32
C ASP A 84 9.71 -23.11 -10.22
N LEU A 85 8.61 -23.79 -10.57
CA LEU A 85 7.82 -24.56 -9.61
C LEU A 85 8.68 -25.62 -8.88
N GLU A 86 9.63 -26.26 -9.58
CA GLU A 86 10.54 -27.23 -8.96
C GLU A 86 11.34 -26.62 -7.80
N LYS A 87 11.81 -25.37 -7.97
CA LYS A 87 12.51 -24.62 -6.91
C LYS A 87 11.59 -24.35 -5.72
N ILE A 88 10.35 -23.91 -5.99
CA ILE A 88 9.36 -23.59 -4.95
C ILE A 88 8.96 -24.83 -4.14
N LEU A 89 8.84 -25.98 -4.78
CA LEU A 89 8.43 -27.23 -4.12
C LEU A 89 9.55 -27.88 -3.31
N ALA A 90 10.80 -27.44 -3.45
CA ALA A 90 11.94 -27.99 -2.73
C ALA A 90 11.76 -27.96 -1.20
N SER A 91 12.35 -28.95 -0.53
CA SER A 91 12.43 -29.00 0.92
C SER A 91 13.31 -27.87 1.43
N GLY A 92 12.84 -27.12 2.43
CA GLY A 92 13.57 -25.97 2.99
C GLY A 92 13.50 -24.68 2.16
N PHE A 93 12.75 -24.67 1.06
CA PHE A 93 12.47 -23.43 0.33
C PHE A 93 11.80 -22.40 1.26
N ASN A 94 12.37 -21.18 1.29
CA ASN A 94 11.81 -20.02 1.95
C ASN A 94 11.49 -18.96 0.90
N GLY A 95 10.21 -18.64 0.75
CA GLY A 95 9.70 -17.78 -0.32
C GLY A 95 9.78 -16.29 -0.04
N TYR A 96 10.34 -15.88 1.09
CA TYR A 96 10.56 -14.48 1.38
C TYR A 96 11.93 -14.29 2.02
N LYS A 97 12.47 -13.07 1.92
CA LYS A 97 13.76 -12.69 2.50
C LYS A 97 13.68 -11.31 3.15
N PRO A 98 14.45 -11.07 4.22
CA PRO A 98 14.68 -9.72 4.72
C PRO A 98 15.55 -8.93 3.73
N ILE A 99 15.28 -7.65 3.61
CA ILE A 99 16.10 -6.64 2.96
C ILE A 99 16.23 -5.50 3.97
N ASP A 100 17.46 -5.18 4.34
CA ASP A 100 17.73 -4.02 5.17
C ASP A 100 17.83 -2.78 4.29
N ASP A 101 17.14 -1.72 4.69
CA ASP A 101 17.24 -0.41 4.07
C ASP A 101 17.99 0.54 5.00
N ASP A 102 19.24 0.82 4.64
CA ASP A 102 20.15 1.64 5.43
C ASP A 102 19.65 3.09 5.59
N GLU A 103 18.90 3.63 4.63
CA GLU A 103 18.36 4.99 4.72
C GLU A 103 17.22 5.07 5.73
N LEU A 104 16.50 3.96 5.89
CA LEU A 104 15.27 3.86 6.67
C LEU A 104 15.53 3.27 8.06
N GLU A 105 16.70 2.64 8.26
CA GLU A 105 17.05 1.88 9.46
C GLU A 105 16.00 0.80 9.77
N GLU A 106 15.45 0.17 8.70
CA GLU A 106 14.39 -0.83 8.80
C GLU A 106 14.67 -2.07 7.93
N THR A 107 14.20 -3.22 8.42
CA THR A 107 14.19 -4.48 7.68
C THR A 107 12.83 -4.70 7.04
N PHE A 108 12.80 -4.88 5.72
CA PHE A 108 11.61 -5.22 4.94
C PHE A 108 11.61 -6.68 4.55
N TYR A 109 10.46 -7.33 4.60
CA TYR A 109 10.29 -8.70 4.09
C TYR A 109 9.66 -8.69 2.70
N VAL A 110 10.41 -9.17 1.72
CA VAL A 110 9.98 -9.22 0.32
C VAL A 110 9.93 -10.66 -0.20
N SER A 111 9.10 -10.90 -1.20
CA SER A 111 8.98 -12.21 -1.86
C SER A 111 9.07 -12.06 -3.38
N GLU A 112 10.27 -12.30 -3.92
CA GLU A 112 10.49 -12.28 -5.37
C GLU A 112 9.60 -13.28 -6.10
N GLU A 113 9.33 -14.43 -5.48
CA GLU A 113 8.52 -15.48 -6.07
C GLU A 113 7.02 -15.12 -6.09
N LEU A 114 6.54 -14.40 -5.07
CA LEU A 114 5.18 -13.86 -5.08
C LEU A 114 5.00 -12.82 -6.19
N ASP A 115 6.01 -11.99 -6.44
CA ASP A 115 5.99 -11.01 -7.52
C ASP A 115 6.12 -11.69 -8.90
N LYS A 116 7.01 -12.69 -9.03
CA LYS A 116 7.20 -13.47 -10.25
C LYS A 116 5.94 -14.23 -10.68
N MET A 117 5.13 -14.71 -9.72
CA MET A 117 3.82 -15.30 -10.04
C MET A 117 2.92 -14.35 -10.83
N LYS A 118 2.97 -13.04 -10.55
CA LYS A 118 2.18 -12.05 -11.30
C LYS A 118 2.65 -11.96 -12.74
N GLU A 119 3.96 -12.04 -13.00
CA GLU A 119 4.51 -12.02 -14.36
C GLU A 119 3.93 -13.16 -15.22
N TYR A 120 3.79 -14.35 -14.64
CA TYR A 120 3.15 -15.49 -15.30
C TYR A 120 1.66 -15.31 -15.56
N LEU A 121 1.00 -14.42 -14.82
CA LEU A 121 -0.42 -14.16 -14.93
C LEU A 121 -0.74 -12.98 -15.87
N ILE A 122 0.23 -12.11 -16.19
CA ILE A 122 0.07 -10.95 -17.11
C ILE A 122 -0.63 -11.31 -18.43
N PRO A 123 -0.31 -12.42 -19.12
CA PRO A 123 -0.95 -12.74 -20.41
C PRO A 123 -2.46 -12.97 -20.33
N PHE A 124 -3.02 -13.14 -19.12
CA PHE A 124 -4.42 -13.49 -18.90
C PHE A 124 -5.17 -12.27 -18.35
N GLN A 125 -6.16 -11.79 -19.12
CA GLN A 125 -6.91 -10.56 -18.83
C GLN A 125 -7.50 -10.52 -17.40
N ALA A 126 -7.93 -11.68 -16.87
CA ALA A 126 -8.50 -11.80 -15.53
C ALA A 126 -7.55 -11.42 -14.38
N PHE A 127 -6.24 -11.41 -14.63
CA PHE A 127 -5.19 -11.09 -13.65
C PHE A 127 -4.43 -9.82 -13.98
N ASN A 128 -4.89 -9.06 -14.97
CA ASN A 128 -4.31 -7.75 -15.25
C ASN A 128 -4.68 -6.79 -14.09
N ASN A 129 -3.82 -6.80 -13.07
CA ASN A 129 -3.96 -6.00 -11.86
C ASN A 129 -3.91 -4.50 -12.14
N ASP A 130 -3.38 -4.06 -13.28
CA ASP A 130 -3.39 -2.64 -13.64
C ASP A 130 -4.83 -2.14 -13.76
N PHE A 131 -5.76 -2.95 -14.28
CA PHE A 131 -7.15 -2.51 -14.38
C PHE A 131 -7.78 -2.29 -13.00
N TYR A 132 -7.66 -3.26 -12.08
CA TYR A 132 -8.25 -3.16 -10.74
C TYR A 132 -7.51 -2.18 -9.84
N LYS A 133 -6.18 -2.09 -9.94
CA LYS A 133 -5.38 -1.11 -9.22
C LYS A 133 -5.69 0.30 -9.72
N ASN A 134 -5.80 0.51 -11.03
CA ASN A 134 -6.20 1.80 -11.59
C ASN A 134 -7.63 2.16 -11.17
N ALA A 135 -8.58 1.21 -11.18
CA ALA A 135 -9.93 1.44 -10.68
C ALA A 135 -9.93 1.77 -9.17
N GLY A 136 -9.12 1.08 -8.38
CA GLY A 136 -8.93 1.35 -6.95
C GLY A 136 -8.32 2.73 -6.70
N LEU A 137 -7.32 3.14 -7.49
CA LEU A 137 -6.76 4.49 -7.45
C LEU A 137 -7.80 5.55 -7.82
N ILE A 138 -8.64 5.30 -8.82
CA ILE A 138 -9.75 6.20 -9.18
C ILE A 138 -10.74 6.32 -8.01
N PHE A 139 -11.13 5.22 -7.37
CA PHE A 139 -12.01 5.26 -6.20
C PHE A 139 -11.37 6.00 -5.02
N LEU A 140 -10.07 5.78 -4.79
CA LEU A 140 -9.33 6.50 -3.77
C LEU A 140 -9.29 8.00 -4.07
N GLU A 141 -8.86 8.40 -5.26
CA GLU A 141 -8.81 9.81 -5.69
C GLU A 141 -10.18 10.48 -5.59
N ASN A 142 -11.26 9.75 -5.91
CA ASN A 142 -12.62 10.23 -5.71
C ASN A 142 -12.95 10.45 -4.23
N ILE A 143 -12.62 9.51 -3.34
CA ILE A 143 -12.84 9.68 -1.88
C ILE A 143 -12.07 10.91 -1.37
N LEU A 144 -10.80 11.03 -1.73
CA LEU A 144 -9.93 12.12 -1.27
C LEU A 144 -10.42 13.48 -1.79
N SER A 145 -10.74 13.58 -3.09
CA SER A 145 -11.21 14.82 -3.70
C SER A 145 -12.59 15.25 -3.18
N ASN A 146 -13.41 14.30 -2.74
CA ASN A 146 -14.73 14.55 -2.14
C ASN A 146 -14.68 14.69 -0.60
N THR A 147 -13.51 14.94 0.00
CA THR A 147 -13.39 15.14 1.46
C THR A 147 -14.37 16.20 1.98
N SER A 148 -14.55 17.33 1.28
CA SER A 148 -15.49 18.39 1.70
C SER A 148 -16.94 17.93 1.70
N VAL A 149 -17.34 17.07 0.76
CA VAL A 149 -18.67 16.46 0.73
C VAL A 149 -18.84 15.52 1.93
N ILE A 150 -17.85 14.67 2.22
CA ILE A 150 -17.89 13.76 3.38
C ILE A 150 -18.08 14.55 4.68
N LEU A 151 -17.30 15.62 4.88
CA LEU A 151 -17.41 16.46 6.08
C LEU A 151 -18.77 17.14 6.18
N LYS A 152 -19.27 17.67 5.06
CA LYS A 152 -20.59 18.32 5.00
C LYS A 152 -21.72 17.37 5.35
N GLU A 153 -21.75 16.17 4.77
CA GLU A 153 -22.78 15.15 5.06
C GLU A 153 -22.76 14.70 6.52
N LEU A 154 -21.58 14.73 7.15
CA LEU A 154 -21.41 14.43 8.57
C LEU A 154 -21.62 15.65 9.49
N ASN A 155 -21.95 16.81 8.94
CA ASN A 155 -22.09 18.08 9.66
C ASN A 155 -20.84 18.45 10.47
N ILE A 156 -19.66 18.19 9.92
CA ILE A 156 -18.36 18.50 10.53
C ILE A 156 -17.81 19.78 9.91
N VAL A 157 -17.53 20.79 10.75
CA VAL A 157 -16.77 21.98 10.38
C VAL A 157 -15.37 21.84 10.98
N PRO A 158 -14.35 21.48 10.19
CA PRO A 158 -13.04 21.16 10.71
C PRO A 158 -12.31 22.43 11.19
N ASN A 159 -11.63 22.33 12.33
CA ASN A 159 -10.72 23.35 12.84
C ASN A 159 -9.26 22.88 12.91
N SER A 160 -9.01 21.63 12.54
CA SER A 160 -7.73 20.95 12.61
C SER A 160 -7.64 19.85 11.54
N GLU A 161 -6.42 19.47 11.19
CA GLU A 161 -6.10 18.41 10.23
C GLU A 161 -6.74 17.06 10.62
N THR A 162 -6.70 16.69 11.90
CA THR A 162 -7.31 15.47 12.41
C THR A 162 -8.82 15.42 12.19
N GLN A 163 -9.51 16.55 12.32
CA GLN A 163 -10.95 16.61 12.05
C GLN A 163 -11.28 16.48 10.56
N VAL A 164 -10.34 16.81 9.68
CA VAL A 164 -10.48 16.60 8.23
C VAL A 164 -10.32 15.12 7.88
N TYR A 165 -9.22 14.48 8.27
CA TYR A 165 -8.95 13.12 7.79
C TYR A 165 -9.71 12.03 8.55
N SER A 166 -10.12 12.25 9.80
CA SER A 166 -10.71 11.18 10.62
C SER A 166 -11.99 10.59 10.01
N PRO A 167 -12.91 11.39 9.44
CA PRO A 167 -14.05 10.87 8.67
C PRO A 167 -13.64 10.14 7.39
N VAL A 168 -12.59 10.60 6.71
CA VAL A 168 -12.07 9.97 5.49
C VAL A 168 -11.43 8.61 5.81
N LYS A 169 -10.83 8.42 7.00
CA LYS A 169 -10.35 7.11 7.48
C LYS A 169 -11.47 6.07 7.48
N PHE A 170 -12.68 6.46 7.87
CA PHE A 170 -13.82 5.55 7.83
C PHE A 170 -14.19 5.17 6.39
N ALA A 171 -14.33 6.16 5.49
CA ALA A 171 -14.67 5.91 4.08
C ALA A 171 -13.61 5.04 3.37
N THR A 172 -12.34 5.30 3.63
CA THR A 172 -11.23 4.50 3.10
C THR A 172 -11.22 3.10 3.68
N LYS A 173 -11.48 2.90 4.99
CA LYS A 173 -11.54 1.56 5.60
C LYS A 173 -12.65 0.68 5.03
N VAL A 174 -13.81 1.27 4.74
CA VAL A 174 -14.95 0.54 4.14
C VAL A 174 -14.64 0.14 2.71
N THR A 175 -13.94 0.99 1.95
CA THR A 175 -13.61 0.75 0.53
C THR A 175 -12.39 -0.17 0.37
N PHE A 176 -11.38 0.01 1.22
CA PHE A 176 -10.11 -0.70 1.23
C PHE A 176 -9.89 -1.31 2.62
N PRO A 177 -10.39 -2.54 2.88
CA PRO A 177 -10.33 -3.15 4.20
C PRO A 177 -8.92 -3.38 4.75
N ASP A 178 -7.90 -3.40 3.88
CA ASP A 178 -6.49 -3.50 4.25
C ASP A 178 -5.86 -2.15 4.61
N SER A 179 -6.62 -1.04 4.55
CA SER A 179 -6.11 0.25 4.97
C SER A 179 -5.70 0.25 6.44
N SER A 180 -4.60 0.94 6.74
CA SER A 180 -4.07 1.11 8.09
C SER A 180 -3.85 2.57 8.42
N PHE A 181 -3.90 2.88 9.72
CA PHE A 181 -3.79 4.21 10.28
C PHE A 181 -2.68 4.16 11.31
N PRO A 182 -1.41 4.34 10.88
CA PRO A 182 -0.28 4.08 11.75
C PRO A 182 -0.32 4.98 12.97
N SER A 183 -0.05 4.43 14.16
CA SER A 183 0.15 5.19 15.40
C SER A 183 1.60 5.61 15.57
N GLU A 184 2.52 4.89 14.94
CA GLU A 184 3.97 5.12 14.93
C GLU A 184 4.46 5.54 13.54
N PRO A 185 5.64 6.17 13.42
CA PRO A 185 6.20 6.53 12.13
C PRO A 185 6.58 5.32 11.28
N PHE A 186 6.77 5.54 9.98
CA PHE A 186 7.27 4.53 9.06
C PHE A 186 8.68 4.04 9.36
N TYR A 187 9.51 4.84 10.02
CA TYR A 187 10.94 4.57 10.26
C TYR A 187 11.34 4.94 11.68
N LYS A 188 12.41 4.29 12.17
CA LYS A 188 13.04 4.57 13.48
C LYS A 188 13.97 5.79 13.50
N THR A 189 14.21 6.43 12.37
CA THR A 189 15.06 7.63 12.33
C THR A 189 14.40 8.79 13.11
N ALA A 190 15.21 9.73 13.61
CA ALA A 190 14.77 10.83 14.47
C ALA A 190 13.71 11.78 13.86
N LYS A 191 13.34 11.60 12.58
CA LYS A 191 12.25 12.28 11.88
C LYS A 191 11.42 11.28 11.08
N GLY A 192 10.84 10.30 11.76
CA GLY A 192 9.91 9.38 11.11
C GLY A 192 8.68 10.12 10.58
N TYR A 193 8.36 9.93 9.30
CA TYR A 193 7.10 10.35 8.68
C TYR A 193 6.01 9.36 9.00
N LYS A 194 4.82 9.89 9.24
CA LYS A 194 3.67 9.14 9.68
C LYS A 194 2.49 9.57 8.82
N PRO A 195 2.21 8.86 7.71
CA PRO A 195 1.04 9.17 6.91
C PRO A 195 -0.22 9.00 7.73
N ASP A 196 -1.22 9.80 7.40
CA ASP A 196 -2.52 9.66 8.01
C ASP A 196 -3.17 8.33 7.64
N ILE A 197 -3.01 7.90 6.38
CA ILE A 197 -3.65 6.70 5.83
C ILE A 197 -2.68 5.93 4.93
N LEU A 198 -2.63 4.61 5.13
CA LEU A 198 -1.91 3.67 4.28
C LEU A 198 -2.88 2.72 3.61
N ILE A 199 -2.67 2.40 2.34
CA ILE A 199 -3.44 1.41 1.59
C ILE A 199 -2.45 0.47 0.87
N PRO A 200 -2.03 -0.62 1.54
CA PRO A 200 -1.04 -1.57 1.02
C PRO A 200 -1.41 -2.15 -0.35
N SER A 201 -2.68 -2.51 -0.56
CA SER A 201 -3.21 -3.07 -1.82
C SER A 201 -3.05 -2.13 -3.02
N LEU A 202 -2.96 -0.83 -2.78
CA LEU A 202 -2.71 0.18 -3.82
C LEU A 202 -1.27 0.68 -3.82
N ASN A 203 -0.42 0.21 -2.88
CA ASN A 203 0.90 0.77 -2.59
C ASN A 203 0.83 2.29 -2.34
N CYS A 204 -0.22 2.76 -1.66
CA CYS A 204 -0.49 4.19 -1.47
C CYS A 204 -0.29 4.63 -0.02
N ALA A 205 0.33 5.79 0.16
CA ALA A 205 0.35 6.53 1.42
C ALA A 205 -0.29 7.92 1.22
N ILE A 206 -1.02 8.39 2.22
CA ILE A 206 -1.83 9.61 2.11
C ILE A 206 -1.55 10.49 3.32
N GLU A 207 -1.21 11.73 3.05
CA GLU A 207 -1.04 12.81 4.02
C GLU A 207 -2.14 13.84 3.83
N TYR A 208 -2.84 14.18 4.92
CA TYR A 208 -3.75 15.32 4.93
C TYR A 208 -3.06 16.53 5.52
N LYS A 209 -3.39 17.69 4.97
CA LYS A 209 -2.96 19.00 5.45
C LYS A 209 -4.12 19.96 5.49
N TYR A 210 -4.16 20.77 6.55
CA TYR A 210 -5.20 21.77 6.75
C TYR A 210 -4.63 23.18 6.78
N ALA A 211 -5.16 24.08 5.93
CA ALA A 211 -4.74 25.47 5.87
C ALA A 211 -5.93 26.44 5.77
N LYS A 212 -5.83 27.57 6.46
CA LYS A 212 -6.81 28.67 6.44
C LYS A 212 -6.33 29.91 5.68
N GLU A 213 -5.09 29.90 5.21
CA GLU A 213 -4.44 31.01 4.52
C GLU A 213 -3.32 30.50 3.62
N GLU A 214 -2.99 31.26 2.58
CA GLU A 214 -2.01 30.88 1.56
C GLU A 214 -0.61 30.67 2.15
N THR A 215 -0.18 31.54 3.08
CA THR A 215 1.13 31.41 3.74
C THR A 215 1.26 30.09 4.50
N LYS A 216 0.21 29.68 5.21
CA LYS A 216 0.20 28.39 5.91
C LYS A 216 0.27 27.22 4.93
N MET A 217 -0.49 27.29 3.83
CA MET A 217 -0.48 26.28 2.78
C MET A 217 0.92 26.14 2.14
N ILE A 218 1.57 27.25 1.78
CA ILE A 218 2.93 27.25 1.21
C ILE A 218 3.93 26.63 2.19
N ASN A 219 3.93 27.09 3.45
CA ASN A 219 4.81 26.55 4.49
C ASN A 219 4.61 25.03 4.66
N THR A 220 3.38 24.54 4.50
CA THR A 220 3.08 23.12 4.59
C THR A 220 3.53 22.34 3.35
N ILE A 221 3.45 22.91 2.14
CA ILE A 221 4.05 22.32 0.94
C ILE A 221 5.57 22.16 1.14
N GLU A 222 6.24 23.18 1.67
CA GLU A 222 7.67 23.13 1.96
C GLU A 222 8.04 22.05 2.99
N GLN A 223 7.20 21.86 4.01
CA GLN A 223 7.39 20.77 4.98
C GLN A 223 7.31 19.40 4.31
N ILE A 224 6.30 19.18 3.45
CA ILE A 224 6.18 17.91 2.71
C ILE A 224 7.39 17.72 1.79
N LEU A 225 7.89 18.77 1.14
CA LEU A 225 9.08 18.66 0.29
C LEU A 225 10.33 18.18 1.04
N ILE A 226 10.48 18.57 2.31
CA ILE A 226 11.57 18.07 3.16
C ILE A 226 11.41 16.56 3.39
N ASP A 227 10.18 16.11 3.61
CA ASP A 227 9.86 14.72 3.87
C ASP A 227 10.07 13.85 2.61
N VAL A 228 9.64 14.31 1.43
CA VAL A 228 9.74 13.60 0.13
C VAL A 228 11.07 12.87 -0.09
N LYS A 229 12.19 13.48 0.31
CA LYS A 229 13.54 12.90 0.13
C LYS A 229 13.73 11.56 0.86
N GLY A 230 13.05 11.35 1.98
CA GLY A 230 13.12 10.10 2.75
C GLY A 230 12.12 9.02 2.32
N TYR A 231 11.13 9.34 1.48
CA TYR A 231 10.00 8.42 1.22
C TYR A 231 9.79 8.05 -0.24
N SER A 232 10.32 8.84 -1.18
CA SER A 232 10.02 8.64 -2.62
C SER A 232 10.46 7.29 -3.17
N ASN A 233 11.43 6.63 -2.51
CA ASN A 233 11.95 5.31 -2.88
C ASN A 233 11.43 4.17 -2.01
N HIS A 234 10.42 4.40 -1.15
CA HIS A 234 9.94 3.39 -0.20
C HIS A 234 9.65 2.04 -0.91
N PRO A 235 10.13 0.90 -0.39
CA PRO A 235 10.02 -0.41 -1.07
C PRO A 235 8.58 -0.86 -1.30
N LEU A 236 7.67 -0.58 -0.35
CA LEU A 236 6.27 -0.96 -0.40
C LEU A 236 5.32 0.14 -0.90
N TYR A 237 5.52 1.41 -0.55
CA TYR A 237 4.64 2.50 -0.96
C TYR A 237 5.22 3.24 -2.17
N LYS A 238 4.48 3.23 -3.26
CA LYS A 238 4.93 3.72 -4.57
C LYS A 238 4.18 4.95 -5.04
N ILE A 239 3.05 5.29 -4.41
CA ILE A 239 2.23 6.46 -4.74
C ILE A 239 1.93 7.19 -3.44
N PHE A 240 2.13 8.50 -3.43
CA PHE A 240 1.91 9.36 -2.28
C PHE A 240 0.88 10.42 -2.65
N TYR A 241 -0.16 10.59 -1.84
CA TYR A 241 -1.14 11.66 -2.00
C TYR A 241 -0.95 12.69 -0.90
N ALA A 242 -0.83 13.96 -1.28
CA ALA A 242 -0.86 15.09 -0.36
C ALA A 242 -2.18 15.84 -0.54
N VAL A 243 -3.11 15.65 0.40
CA VAL A 243 -4.46 16.23 0.35
C VAL A 243 -4.50 17.52 1.17
N PHE A 244 -4.71 18.64 0.51
CA PHE A 244 -4.81 19.96 1.12
C PHE A 244 -6.28 20.34 1.27
N TYR A 245 -6.80 20.29 2.50
CA TYR A 245 -8.09 20.88 2.82
C TYR A 245 -7.92 22.36 3.16
N VAL A 246 -8.56 23.21 2.38
CA VAL A 246 -8.44 24.66 2.49
C VAL A 246 -9.81 25.31 2.66
N THR A 247 -9.86 26.37 3.46
CA THR A 247 -11.06 27.21 3.55
C THR A 247 -11.25 28.03 2.26
N PRO A 248 -12.49 28.39 1.88
CA PRO A 248 -12.74 29.15 0.67
C PRO A 248 -12.07 30.53 0.68
N GLY A 249 -11.76 31.04 -0.52
CA GLY A 249 -11.45 32.47 -0.71
C GLY A 249 -9.98 32.89 -0.64
N PHE A 250 -9.04 31.98 -0.37
CA PHE A 250 -7.61 32.34 -0.35
C PHE A 250 -6.73 31.60 -1.36
N CYS A 251 -7.15 30.46 -1.90
CA CYS A 251 -6.38 29.73 -2.89
C CYS A 251 -7.29 29.07 -3.93
N GLU A 252 -7.07 29.41 -5.20
CA GLU A 252 -7.69 28.73 -6.33
C GLU A 252 -6.85 27.55 -6.79
N GLU A 253 -7.48 26.54 -7.38
CA GLU A 253 -6.82 25.32 -7.88
C GLU A 253 -5.63 25.61 -8.80
N LYS A 254 -5.76 26.57 -9.72
CA LYS A 254 -4.67 26.97 -10.62
C LYS A 254 -3.49 27.58 -9.85
N ARG A 255 -3.75 28.39 -8.82
CA ARG A 255 -2.71 28.99 -7.98
C ARG A 255 -1.98 27.91 -7.19
N PHE A 256 -2.73 27.00 -6.59
CA PHE A 256 -2.19 25.85 -5.88
C PHE A 256 -1.30 24.98 -6.79
N GLN A 257 -1.79 24.62 -7.98
CA GLN A 257 -1.02 23.79 -8.91
C GLN A 257 0.29 24.47 -9.34
N ASN A 258 0.25 25.77 -9.65
CA ASN A 258 1.47 26.52 -9.99
C ASN A 258 2.50 26.54 -8.86
N ILE A 259 2.04 26.63 -7.59
CA ILE A 259 2.92 26.58 -6.42
C ILE A 259 3.53 25.18 -6.33
N TRP A 260 2.71 24.13 -6.38
CA TRP A 260 3.15 22.74 -6.29
C TRP A 260 4.19 22.39 -7.37
N ASP A 261 3.90 22.72 -8.63
CA ASP A 261 4.78 22.46 -9.77
C ASP A 261 6.12 23.20 -9.62
N GLY A 262 6.12 24.38 -9.00
CA GLY A 262 7.32 25.16 -8.71
C GLY A 262 8.32 24.44 -7.80
N TYR A 263 7.84 23.57 -6.90
CA TYR A 263 8.68 22.79 -5.97
C TYR A 263 9.19 21.47 -6.55
N LYS A 264 8.73 21.07 -7.76
CA LYS A 264 9.23 19.90 -8.50
C LYS A 264 9.22 18.61 -7.67
N PHE A 265 8.06 18.29 -7.11
CA PHE A 265 7.83 17.00 -6.47
C PHE A 265 8.05 15.85 -7.47
N PRO A 266 8.53 14.68 -7.01
CA PRO A 266 8.62 13.49 -7.84
C PRO A 266 7.25 13.06 -8.41
N ASP A 267 7.24 12.40 -9.55
CA ASP A 267 6.00 12.02 -10.27
C ASP A 267 5.06 11.11 -9.45
N ASN A 268 5.59 10.41 -8.45
CA ASN A 268 4.80 9.58 -7.56
C ASN A 268 4.14 10.34 -6.38
N TRP A 269 4.37 11.64 -6.25
CA TRP A 269 3.70 12.52 -5.29
C TRP A 269 2.61 13.34 -5.98
N LYS A 270 1.35 13.03 -5.66
CA LYS A 270 0.17 13.62 -6.26
C LYS A 270 -0.52 14.58 -5.28
N PRO A 271 -0.62 15.87 -5.61
CA PRO A 271 -1.36 16.80 -4.78
C PRO A 271 -2.88 16.68 -5.06
N ILE A 272 -3.70 16.89 -4.04
CA ILE A 272 -5.15 17.03 -4.17
C ILE A 272 -5.57 18.26 -3.38
N LEU A 273 -6.17 19.24 -4.05
CA LEU A 273 -6.76 20.40 -3.38
C LEU A 273 -8.24 20.13 -3.11
N VAL A 274 -8.66 20.30 -1.85
CA VAL A 274 -10.05 20.24 -1.44
C VAL A 274 -10.44 21.57 -0.82
N ILE A 275 -11.37 22.28 -1.46
CA ILE A 275 -11.94 23.51 -0.90
C ILE A 275 -13.22 23.13 -0.15
N GLY A 276 -13.31 23.49 1.13
CA GLY A 276 -14.48 23.20 1.96
C GLY A 276 -14.63 24.16 3.12
N GLU A 277 -15.88 24.34 3.56
CA GLU A 277 -16.28 25.24 4.66
C GLU A 277 -15.88 24.70 6.04
#